data_AF-A0AAN8FD37-F1
#
_entry.id   AF-A0AAN8FD37-F1
#
_cell.length_a   1.000
_cell.length_b   1.000
_cell.length_c   1.000
_cell.angle_alpha   90.00
_cell.angle_beta   90.00
_cell.angle_gamma   90.00
#
_symmetry.space_group_name_H-M   'P 1'
#
loop_
_entity.id
_entity.type
_entity.pdbx_description
1 polymer ?
#
loop_
_entity_poly.entity_id
_entity_poly.type
_entity_poly.pdbx_seq_one_letter_code
_entity_poly.pdbx_strand_id
1 'polypeptide(L)'
;MATTFRNEDIGTLREILSQPVEPIEMVGIAPTYEQIETFSFHLPQASFVHLLDLFVSVCSITDHFFICTVDQMRSLADLIDYIPLPLKVRYTFCISPINVESKLTAAAFVKMVRRFSSGQCLTYDWMMDMLNWDAISLPENLQQLEHLEKVYEVLDTYLWLSLRFPDMLPDEVAVRDACRQVDEMLQISVENILQILDNSAMGDARKGSILKKMRERAKTQKEKEEFEETKKKELRLPDKRKGVRKSVLQSVLSHTDLTPEELEQLKQELNEQKDLNG
;
A
#
# COMPACT_ATOMS: atom_id res chain seq x y z
N MET A 1 -2.94 21.20 7.09
CA MET A 1 -2.92 22.01 5.84
C MET A 1 -2.70 21.06 4.69
N ALA A 2 -3.53 21.14 3.65
CA ALA A 2 -3.36 20.43 2.39
C ALA A 2 -3.10 21.46 1.27
N THR A 3 -2.31 21.11 0.26
CA THR A 3 -1.98 21.97 -0.89
C THR A 3 -1.81 21.12 -2.13
N THR A 4 -1.96 21.74 -3.30
CA THR A 4 -1.70 21.11 -4.60
C THR A 4 -0.24 21.32 -5.03
N PHE A 5 0.25 20.46 -5.93
CA PHE A 5 1.58 20.62 -6.51
C PHE A 5 1.66 21.82 -7.48
N ARG A 6 0.60 22.05 -8.26
CA ARG A 6 0.48 23.22 -9.13
C ARG A 6 -0.50 24.22 -8.53
N ASN A 7 -0.15 25.51 -8.64
CA ASN A 7 -0.97 26.58 -8.07
C ASN A 7 -2.34 26.72 -8.77
N GLU A 8 -2.43 26.34 -10.04
CA GLU A 8 -3.70 26.34 -10.79
C GLU A 8 -4.77 25.41 -10.17
N ASP A 9 -4.34 24.32 -9.53
CA ASP A 9 -5.25 23.30 -8.97
C ASP A 9 -5.78 23.66 -7.58
N ILE A 10 -5.23 24.69 -6.91
CA ILE A 10 -5.57 25.00 -5.50
C ILE A 10 -7.02 25.47 -5.35
N GLY A 11 -7.56 26.11 -6.40
CA GLY A 11 -8.96 26.51 -6.47
C GLY A 11 -9.87 25.29 -6.46
N THR A 12 -9.60 24.34 -7.37
CA THR A 12 -10.34 23.08 -7.49
C THR A 12 -10.28 22.25 -6.21
N LEU A 13 -9.11 22.12 -5.58
CA LEU A 13 -8.98 21.40 -4.31
C LEU A 13 -9.85 22.03 -3.21
N ARG A 14 -9.85 23.36 -3.12
CA ARG A 14 -10.66 24.08 -2.14
C ARG A 14 -12.16 23.85 -2.39
N GLU A 15 -12.56 23.90 -3.65
CA GLU A 15 -13.94 23.66 -4.05
C GLU A 15 -14.39 22.25 -3.64
N ILE A 16 -13.63 21.20 -4.01
CA ILE A 16 -13.95 19.81 -3.66
C ILE A 16 -14.02 19.62 -2.14
N LEU A 17 -13.06 20.14 -1.38
CA LEU A 17 -13.05 20.02 0.09
C LEU A 17 -14.18 20.77 0.79
N SER A 18 -14.78 21.76 0.11
CA SER A 18 -15.91 22.53 0.64
C SER A 18 -17.27 21.87 0.39
N GLN A 19 -17.33 20.91 -0.53
CA GLN A 19 -18.56 20.18 -0.83
C GLN A 19 -18.90 19.19 0.31
N PRO A 20 -20.17 19.08 0.73
CA PRO A 20 -20.58 18.07 1.69
C PRO A 20 -20.47 16.68 1.06
N VAL A 21 -20.09 15.69 1.86
CA VAL A 21 -20.06 14.28 1.41
C VAL A 21 -21.51 13.79 1.30
N GLU A 22 -21.90 13.37 0.10
CA GLU A 22 -23.23 12.79 -0.14
C GLU A 22 -23.38 11.45 0.60
N PRO A 23 -24.53 11.17 1.24
CA PRO A 23 -24.79 9.89 1.87
C PRO A 23 -24.75 8.73 0.86
N ILE A 24 -24.29 7.57 1.30
CA ILE A 24 -24.32 6.35 0.48
C ILE A 24 -25.76 5.83 0.42
N GLU A 25 -26.34 5.78 -0.79
CA GLU A 25 -27.75 5.40 -1.01
C GLU A 25 -27.97 3.89 -1.22
N MET A 26 -26.95 3.20 -1.74
CA MET A 26 -27.06 1.80 -2.15
C MET A 26 -25.90 0.94 -1.65
N VAL A 27 -26.16 -0.34 -1.46
CA VAL A 27 -25.17 -1.35 -1.03
C VAL A 27 -24.95 -2.38 -2.14
N GLY A 28 -23.68 -2.72 -2.38
CA GLY A 28 -23.31 -3.74 -3.36
C GLY A 28 -23.54 -5.15 -2.83
N ILE A 29 -24.17 -6.01 -3.62
CA ILE A 29 -24.34 -7.44 -3.35
C ILE A 29 -23.66 -8.28 -4.44
N ALA A 30 -23.05 -9.40 -4.06
CA ALA A 30 -22.44 -10.33 -4.99
C ALA A 30 -23.22 -11.66 -5.01
N PRO A 31 -23.25 -12.37 -6.15
CA PRO A 31 -23.85 -13.70 -6.22
C PRO A 31 -23.16 -14.66 -5.25
N THR A 32 -23.94 -15.45 -4.50
CA THR A 32 -23.38 -16.55 -3.69
C THR A 32 -23.27 -17.83 -4.51
N TYR A 33 -22.43 -18.77 -4.04
CA TYR A 33 -22.31 -20.07 -4.69
C TYR A 33 -23.65 -20.80 -4.78
N GLU A 34 -24.43 -20.80 -3.70
CA GLU A 34 -25.69 -21.53 -3.57
C GLU A 34 -26.74 -21.00 -4.57
N GLN A 35 -26.71 -19.69 -4.82
CA GLN A 35 -27.56 -19.07 -5.83
C GLN A 35 -27.18 -19.54 -7.24
N ILE A 36 -25.89 -19.52 -7.57
CA ILE A 36 -25.40 -20.00 -8.89
C ILE A 36 -25.63 -21.50 -9.06
N GLU A 37 -25.47 -22.29 -8.00
CA GLU A 37 -25.76 -23.73 -7.99
C GLU A 37 -27.25 -24.00 -8.28
N THR A 38 -28.14 -23.22 -7.68
CA THR A 38 -29.58 -23.32 -7.94
C THR A 38 -29.89 -23.07 -9.42
N PHE A 39 -29.27 -22.07 -10.05
CA PHE A 39 -29.44 -21.82 -11.49
C PHE A 39 -28.91 -22.98 -12.34
N SER A 40 -27.77 -23.57 -11.96
CA SER A 40 -27.19 -24.70 -12.68
C SER A 40 -28.09 -25.94 -12.69
N PHE A 41 -28.87 -26.16 -11.61
CA PHE A 41 -29.83 -27.26 -11.54
C PHE A 41 -30.96 -27.12 -12.58
N HIS A 42 -31.41 -25.89 -12.81
CA HIS A 42 -32.45 -25.59 -13.79
C HIS A 42 -31.90 -25.50 -15.23
N LEU A 43 -30.60 -25.25 -15.38
CA LEU A 43 -29.90 -25.07 -16.65
C LEU A 43 -28.62 -25.91 -16.72
N PRO A 44 -28.73 -27.25 -16.76
CA PRO A 44 -27.56 -28.13 -16.62
C PRO A 44 -26.58 -28.08 -17.79
N GLN A 45 -27.00 -27.51 -18.93
CA GLN A 45 -26.17 -27.37 -20.15
C GLN A 45 -25.59 -25.96 -20.32
N ALA A 46 -25.91 -25.03 -19.42
CA ALA A 46 -25.38 -23.67 -19.47
C ALA A 46 -23.91 -23.65 -19.03
N SER A 47 -23.08 -22.87 -19.73
CA SER A 47 -21.72 -22.58 -19.26
C SER A 47 -21.78 -21.71 -17.99
N PHE A 48 -20.71 -21.73 -17.20
CA PHE A 48 -20.66 -20.92 -15.98
C PHE A 48 -20.78 -19.42 -16.28
N VAL A 49 -20.16 -18.95 -17.36
CA VAL A 49 -20.29 -17.57 -17.85
C VAL A 49 -21.76 -17.25 -18.15
N HIS A 50 -22.47 -18.15 -18.83
CA HIS A 50 -23.89 -17.95 -19.13
C HIS A 50 -24.75 -17.95 -17.87
N LEU A 51 -24.42 -18.78 -16.87
CA LEU A 51 -25.11 -18.76 -15.57
C LEU A 51 -24.92 -17.41 -14.86
N LEU A 52 -23.72 -16.81 -14.91
CA LEU A 52 -23.46 -15.49 -14.35
C LEU A 52 -24.22 -14.38 -15.09
N ASP A 53 -24.14 -14.36 -16.42
CA ASP A 53 -24.84 -13.37 -17.25
C ASP A 53 -26.36 -13.45 -17.03
N LEU A 54 -26.90 -14.68 -16.94
CA LEU A 54 -28.31 -14.88 -16.65
C LEU A 54 -28.68 -14.43 -15.24
N PHE A 55 -27.87 -14.77 -14.24
CA PHE A 55 -28.10 -14.33 -12.85
C PHE A 55 -28.22 -12.80 -12.79
N VAL A 56 -27.26 -12.07 -13.37
CA VAL A 56 -27.28 -10.61 -13.42
C VAL A 56 -28.53 -10.09 -14.15
N SER A 57 -28.97 -10.75 -15.22
CA SER A 57 -30.14 -10.31 -16.00
C SER A 57 -31.50 -10.57 -15.33
N VAL A 58 -31.61 -11.62 -14.50
CA VAL A 58 -32.88 -12.05 -13.89
C VAL A 58 -33.03 -11.54 -12.46
N CYS A 59 -31.92 -11.25 -11.78
CA CYS A 59 -31.95 -10.75 -10.41
C CYS A 59 -32.69 -9.42 -10.31
N SER A 60 -33.83 -9.45 -9.61
CA SER A 60 -34.56 -8.26 -9.20
C SER A 60 -34.09 -7.85 -7.81
N ILE A 61 -33.59 -6.62 -7.70
CA ILE A 61 -33.08 -6.04 -6.45
C ILE A 61 -33.89 -4.80 -6.07
N THR A 62 -34.05 -4.56 -4.78
CA THR A 62 -34.68 -3.34 -4.26
C THR A 62 -33.78 -2.13 -4.52
N ASP A 63 -34.36 -0.93 -4.60
CA ASP A 63 -33.70 0.36 -4.89
C ASP A 63 -32.50 0.70 -3.99
N HIS A 64 -32.31 0.00 -2.86
CA HIS A 64 -31.17 0.18 -1.94
C HIS A 64 -29.98 -0.75 -2.23
N PHE A 65 -30.06 -1.58 -3.26
CA PHE A 65 -29.01 -2.54 -3.60
C PHE A 65 -28.62 -2.45 -5.08
N PHE A 66 -27.36 -2.75 -5.37
CA PHE A 66 -26.87 -2.97 -6.73
C PHE A 66 -26.04 -4.26 -6.78
N ILE A 67 -26.02 -4.95 -7.92
CA ILE A 67 -25.16 -6.12 -8.08
C ILE A 67 -23.73 -5.61 -8.30
N CYS A 68 -22.81 -6.03 -7.43
CA CYS A 68 -21.39 -5.78 -7.60
C CYS A 68 -20.92 -6.32 -8.94
N THR A 69 -20.07 -5.55 -9.61
CA THR A 69 -19.45 -5.94 -10.87
C THR A 69 -18.84 -7.33 -10.78
N VAL A 70 -19.40 -8.29 -11.52
CA VAL A 70 -18.89 -9.67 -11.63
C VAL A 70 -17.83 -9.80 -12.71
N ASP A 71 -17.34 -8.69 -13.29
CA ASP A 71 -16.45 -8.68 -14.44
C ASP A 71 -15.16 -9.48 -14.22
N GLN A 72 -14.57 -9.40 -13.02
CA GLN A 72 -13.38 -10.21 -12.69
C GLN A 72 -13.72 -11.70 -12.69
N MET A 73 -14.81 -12.08 -12.00
CA MET A 73 -15.27 -13.47 -11.95
C MET A 73 -15.59 -14.00 -13.36
N ARG A 74 -16.24 -13.18 -14.17
CA ARG A 74 -16.58 -13.47 -15.57
C ARG A 74 -15.33 -13.62 -16.43
N SER A 75 -14.34 -12.74 -16.28
CA SER A 75 -13.08 -12.80 -17.02
C SER A 75 -12.28 -14.06 -16.70
N LEU A 76 -12.24 -14.45 -15.42
CA LEU A 76 -11.63 -15.70 -14.99
C LEU A 76 -12.41 -16.91 -15.53
N ALA A 77 -13.74 -16.86 -15.50
CA ALA A 77 -14.61 -17.91 -16.01
C ALA A 77 -14.41 -18.14 -17.51
N ASP A 78 -14.37 -17.07 -18.31
CA ASP A 78 -14.10 -17.11 -19.76
C ASP A 78 -12.75 -17.79 -20.04
N LEU A 79 -11.73 -17.48 -19.24
CA LEU A 79 -10.37 -17.99 -19.42
C LEU A 79 -10.25 -19.52 -19.19
N ILE A 80 -11.14 -20.11 -18.39
CA ILE A 80 -11.15 -21.54 -18.05
C ILE A 80 -12.41 -22.27 -18.53
N ASP A 81 -13.21 -21.67 -19.40
CA ASP A 81 -14.50 -22.23 -19.84
C ASP A 81 -14.36 -23.67 -20.37
N TYR A 82 -13.33 -23.89 -21.19
CA TYR A 82 -13.02 -25.18 -21.84
C TYR A 82 -12.45 -26.27 -20.89
N ILE A 83 -12.17 -25.98 -19.61
CA ILE A 83 -11.61 -26.94 -18.66
C ILE A 83 -12.74 -27.62 -17.87
N PRO A 84 -12.90 -28.95 -17.91
CA PRO A 84 -13.96 -29.63 -17.16
C PRO A 84 -13.68 -29.57 -15.66
N LEU A 85 -14.54 -28.87 -14.91
CA LEU A 85 -14.43 -28.69 -13.46
C LEU A 85 -15.80 -28.82 -12.80
N PRO A 86 -15.88 -29.40 -11.59
CA PRO A 86 -17.07 -29.28 -10.75
C PRO A 86 -17.42 -27.81 -10.51
N LEU A 87 -18.72 -27.50 -10.47
CA LEU A 87 -19.21 -26.13 -10.33
C LEU A 87 -18.63 -25.41 -9.11
N LYS A 88 -18.57 -26.07 -7.95
CA LYS A 88 -17.98 -25.50 -6.72
C LYS A 88 -16.52 -25.12 -6.90
N VAL A 89 -15.75 -25.99 -7.53
CA VAL A 89 -14.32 -25.77 -7.80
C VAL A 89 -14.16 -24.59 -8.75
N ARG A 90 -14.90 -24.58 -9.86
CA ARG A 90 -14.90 -23.50 -10.84
C ARG A 90 -15.25 -22.15 -10.20
N TYR A 91 -16.34 -22.08 -9.44
CA TYR A 91 -16.75 -20.89 -8.70
C TYR A 91 -15.61 -20.37 -7.82
N THR A 92 -14.97 -21.27 -7.07
CA THR A 92 -13.90 -20.92 -6.12
C THR A 92 -12.66 -20.37 -6.83
N PHE A 93 -12.28 -20.91 -7.98
CA PHE A 93 -11.20 -20.33 -8.80
C PHE A 93 -11.60 -18.96 -9.37
N CYS A 94 -12.86 -18.78 -9.78
CA CYS A 94 -13.32 -17.51 -10.34
C CYS A 94 -13.51 -16.40 -9.30
N ILE A 95 -13.47 -16.69 -8.00
CA ILE A 95 -13.41 -15.67 -6.93
C ILE A 95 -12.01 -15.50 -6.34
N SER A 96 -11.00 -16.16 -6.92
CA SER A 96 -9.62 -16.01 -6.46
C SER A 96 -9.08 -14.60 -6.78
N PRO A 97 -8.25 -14.02 -5.89
CA PRO A 97 -7.80 -12.63 -6.02
C PRO A 97 -6.64 -12.49 -7.01
N ILE A 98 -6.88 -12.84 -8.27
CA ILE A 98 -5.89 -12.76 -9.34
C ILE A 98 -6.38 -11.82 -10.46
N ASN A 99 -5.51 -10.90 -10.86
CA ASN A 99 -5.69 -10.06 -12.04
C ASN A 99 -5.01 -10.74 -13.24
N VAL A 100 -5.82 -11.14 -14.22
CA VAL A 100 -5.41 -11.83 -15.44
C VAL A 100 -5.16 -10.89 -16.63
N GLU A 101 -4.95 -9.59 -16.39
CA GLU A 101 -4.54 -8.63 -17.43
C GLU A 101 -3.15 -8.94 -18.00
N SER A 102 -2.24 -9.48 -17.18
CA SER A 102 -0.91 -9.89 -17.62
C SER A 102 -0.94 -11.30 -18.23
N LYS A 103 -0.15 -11.51 -19.28
CA LYS A 103 0.03 -12.84 -19.89
C LYS A 103 0.58 -13.86 -18.90
N LEU A 104 1.42 -13.43 -17.95
CA LEU A 104 2.00 -14.32 -16.94
C LEU A 104 0.94 -14.83 -15.99
N THR A 105 0.15 -13.94 -15.38
CA THR A 105 -0.88 -14.29 -14.40
C THR A 105 -2.00 -15.09 -15.05
N ALA A 106 -2.44 -14.72 -16.26
CA ALA A 106 -3.41 -15.48 -17.04
C ALA A 106 -2.92 -16.91 -17.36
N ALA A 107 -1.68 -17.04 -17.84
CA ALA A 107 -1.12 -18.35 -18.15
C ALA A 107 -0.92 -19.21 -16.90
N ALA A 108 -0.44 -18.63 -15.80
CA ALA A 108 -0.28 -19.32 -14.52
C ALA A 108 -1.64 -19.82 -14.00
N PHE A 109 -2.66 -18.94 -13.99
CA PHE A 109 -4.02 -19.31 -13.60
C PHE A 109 -4.55 -20.51 -14.39
N VAL A 110 -4.45 -20.47 -15.73
CA VAL A 110 -4.88 -21.59 -16.58
C VAL A 110 -4.10 -22.86 -16.28
N LYS A 111 -2.78 -22.78 -16.10
CA LYS A 111 -1.94 -23.95 -15.78
C LYS A 111 -2.32 -24.56 -14.43
N MET A 112 -2.55 -23.73 -13.42
CA MET A 112 -3.00 -24.16 -12.08
C MET A 112 -4.34 -24.89 -12.17
N VAL A 113 -5.31 -24.30 -12.88
CA VAL A 113 -6.65 -24.88 -13.05
C VAL A 113 -6.61 -26.19 -13.84
N ARG A 114 -5.81 -26.26 -14.93
CA ARG A 114 -5.65 -27.50 -15.70
C ARG A 114 -5.06 -28.62 -14.85
N ARG A 115 -4.00 -28.34 -14.08
CA ARG A 115 -3.36 -29.32 -13.21
C ARG A 115 -4.31 -29.78 -12.10
N PHE A 116 -5.10 -28.86 -11.54
CA PHE A 116 -6.16 -29.21 -10.59
C PHE A 116 -7.19 -30.16 -11.22
N SER A 117 -7.65 -29.86 -12.45
CA SER A 117 -8.66 -30.65 -13.15
C SER A 117 -8.21 -32.08 -13.48
N SER A 118 -6.90 -32.31 -13.62
CA SER A 118 -6.33 -33.65 -13.83
C SER A 118 -6.14 -34.44 -12.52
N GLY A 119 -6.55 -33.89 -11.37
CA GLY A 119 -6.38 -34.51 -10.06
C GLY A 119 -4.94 -34.50 -9.56
N GLN A 120 -4.08 -33.64 -10.11
CA GLN A 120 -2.68 -33.51 -9.71
C GLN A 120 -2.51 -32.35 -8.73
N CYS A 121 -1.83 -32.61 -7.61
CA CYS A 121 -1.50 -31.57 -6.64
C CYS A 121 -0.59 -30.50 -7.27
N LEU A 122 -0.84 -29.24 -6.91
CA LEU A 122 0.03 -28.11 -7.21
C LEU A 122 1.11 -28.07 -6.12
N THR A 123 2.15 -28.88 -6.29
CA THR A 123 3.27 -28.92 -5.35
C THR A 123 4.18 -27.70 -5.51
N TYR A 124 4.97 -27.41 -4.49
CA TYR A 124 5.99 -26.36 -4.51
C TYR A 124 6.91 -26.49 -5.73
N ASP A 125 7.50 -27.67 -5.94
CA ASP A 125 8.42 -27.90 -7.07
C ASP A 125 7.78 -27.59 -8.42
N TRP A 126 6.51 -27.95 -8.60
CA TRP A 126 5.79 -27.64 -9.84
C TRP A 126 5.49 -26.15 -9.98
N MET A 127 5.12 -25.47 -8.88
CA MET A 127 4.91 -24.02 -8.89
C MET A 127 6.19 -23.28 -9.28
N MET A 128 7.33 -23.69 -8.72
CA MET A 128 8.62 -23.07 -9.02
C MET A 128 9.05 -23.32 -10.47
N ASP A 129 8.89 -24.53 -10.99
CA ASP A 129 9.14 -24.84 -12.41
C ASP A 129 8.22 -24.03 -13.34
N MET A 130 6.92 -23.97 -13.04
CA MET A 130 5.94 -23.20 -13.81
C MET A 130 6.30 -21.71 -13.91
N LEU A 131 6.82 -21.14 -12.80
CA LEU A 131 7.22 -19.74 -12.68
C LEU A 131 8.63 -19.48 -13.20
N ASN A 132 9.36 -20.52 -13.63
CA ASN A 132 10.78 -20.43 -14.00
C ASN A 132 11.61 -19.78 -12.87
N TRP A 133 11.43 -20.29 -11.65
CA TRP A 133 11.96 -19.73 -10.41
C TRP A 133 13.47 -19.45 -10.45
N ASP A 134 14.24 -20.33 -11.08
CA ASP A 134 15.70 -20.19 -11.20
C ASP A 134 16.13 -18.94 -11.99
N ALA A 135 15.25 -18.38 -12.81
CA ALA A 135 15.50 -17.14 -13.54
C ALA A 135 15.06 -15.88 -12.77
N ILE A 136 14.45 -16.02 -11.60
CA ILE A 136 14.03 -14.89 -10.78
C ILE A 136 15.26 -14.32 -10.07
N SER A 137 15.47 -13.04 -10.28
CA SER A 137 16.56 -12.28 -9.69
C SER A 137 16.10 -10.88 -9.33
N LEU A 138 16.95 -10.12 -8.64
CA LEU A 138 16.68 -8.73 -8.32
C LEU A 138 16.45 -7.92 -9.63
N PRO A 139 15.33 -7.18 -9.74
CA PRO A 139 15.03 -6.34 -10.89
C PRO A 139 16.06 -5.25 -11.16
N GLU A 140 16.53 -5.16 -12.40
CA GLU A 140 17.44 -4.11 -12.88
C GLU A 140 16.71 -3.00 -13.63
N ASN A 141 15.48 -3.25 -14.09
CA ASN A 141 14.64 -2.34 -14.85
C ASN A 141 13.14 -2.50 -14.50
N LEU A 142 12.30 -1.55 -14.93
CA LEU A 142 10.88 -1.53 -14.59
C LEU A 142 10.11 -2.76 -15.09
N GLN A 143 10.50 -3.34 -16.23
CA GLN A 143 9.82 -4.52 -16.78
C GLN A 143 10.08 -5.76 -15.92
N GLN A 144 11.31 -5.90 -15.41
CA GLN A 144 11.65 -6.96 -14.46
C GLN A 144 10.95 -6.75 -13.11
N LEU A 145 10.79 -5.50 -12.67
CA LEU A 145 10.06 -5.17 -11.44
C LEU A 145 8.58 -5.55 -11.56
N GLU A 146 7.94 -5.14 -12.66
CA GLU A 146 6.56 -5.53 -12.97
C GLU A 146 6.42 -7.06 -13.07
N HIS A 147 7.36 -7.74 -13.72
CA HIS A 147 7.37 -9.20 -13.77
C HIS A 147 7.41 -9.84 -12.37
N LEU A 148 8.28 -9.32 -11.49
CA LEU A 148 8.42 -9.81 -10.12
C LEU A 148 7.13 -9.60 -9.31
N GLU A 149 6.46 -8.46 -9.45
CA GLU A 149 5.15 -8.20 -8.86
C GLU A 149 4.10 -9.22 -9.33
N LYS A 150 4.10 -9.55 -10.63
CA LYS A 150 3.18 -10.55 -11.19
C LYS A 150 3.48 -11.96 -10.70
N VAL A 151 4.74 -12.31 -10.46
CA VAL A 151 5.09 -13.58 -9.80
C VAL A 151 4.54 -13.62 -8.38
N TYR A 152 4.72 -12.55 -7.59
CA TYR A 152 4.17 -12.45 -6.24
C TYR A 152 2.65 -12.68 -6.24
N GLU A 153 1.94 -12.04 -7.17
CA GLU A 153 0.48 -12.18 -7.31
C GLU A 153 0.04 -13.64 -7.55
N VAL A 154 0.79 -14.41 -8.34
CA VAL A 154 0.53 -15.84 -8.56
C VAL A 154 0.77 -16.66 -7.29
N LEU A 155 1.84 -16.37 -6.55
CA LEU A 155 2.14 -17.08 -5.30
C LEU A 155 1.09 -16.76 -4.22
N ASP A 156 0.66 -15.52 -4.11
CA ASP A 156 -0.41 -15.15 -3.17
C ASP A 156 -1.74 -15.81 -3.53
N THR A 157 -2.05 -15.90 -4.83
CA THR A 157 -3.21 -16.66 -5.32
C THR A 157 -3.12 -18.14 -4.95
N TYR A 158 -1.93 -18.75 -5.01
CA TYR A 158 -1.72 -20.12 -4.53
C TYR A 158 -2.07 -20.25 -3.05
N LEU A 159 -1.56 -19.36 -2.20
CA LEU A 159 -1.85 -19.38 -0.75
C LEU A 159 -3.34 -19.17 -0.47
N TRP A 160 -4.01 -18.30 -1.23
CA TRP A 160 -5.45 -18.12 -1.10
C TRP A 160 -6.23 -19.40 -1.45
N LEU A 161 -5.78 -20.13 -2.47
CA LEU A 161 -6.38 -21.41 -2.88
C LEU A 161 -6.04 -22.56 -1.93
N SER A 162 -4.86 -22.57 -1.30
CA SER A 162 -4.47 -23.64 -0.36
C SER A 162 -5.38 -23.70 0.88
N LEU A 163 -5.88 -22.54 1.32
CA LEU A 163 -6.89 -22.45 2.39
C LEU A 163 -8.22 -23.14 2.04
N ARG A 164 -8.51 -23.34 0.75
CA ARG A 164 -9.77 -23.90 0.24
C ARG A 164 -9.62 -25.33 -0.26
N PHE A 165 -8.43 -25.68 -0.75
CA PHE A 165 -8.11 -27.00 -1.27
C PHE A 165 -6.79 -27.55 -0.69
N PRO A 166 -6.72 -27.79 0.64
CA PRO A 166 -5.49 -28.20 1.30
C PRO A 166 -4.91 -29.51 0.74
N ASP A 167 -5.76 -30.44 0.31
CA ASP A 167 -5.32 -31.72 -0.27
C ASP A 167 -4.69 -31.58 -1.66
N MET A 168 -5.02 -30.50 -2.38
CA MET A 168 -4.55 -30.25 -3.74
C MET A 168 -3.41 -29.23 -3.80
N LEU A 169 -3.26 -28.40 -2.77
CA LEU A 169 -2.21 -27.40 -2.63
C LEU A 169 -1.50 -27.59 -1.27
N PRO A 170 -0.72 -28.67 -1.11
CA PRO A 170 -0.22 -29.10 0.20
C PRO A 170 0.92 -28.22 0.76
N ASP A 171 1.61 -27.45 -0.09
CA ASP A 171 2.90 -26.84 0.24
C ASP A 171 2.80 -25.36 0.64
N GLU A 172 1.79 -25.01 1.44
CA GLU A 172 1.52 -23.63 1.87
C GLU A 172 2.76 -22.96 2.50
N VAL A 173 3.46 -23.68 3.39
CA VAL A 173 4.62 -23.12 4.11
C VAL A 173 5.76 -22.79 3.16
N ALA A 174 6.11 -23.70 2.26
CA ALA A 174 7.20 -23.50 1.30
C ALA A 174 6.87 -22.38 0.30
N VAL A 175 5.62 -22.29 -0.16
CA VAL A 175 5.18 -21.19 -1.04
C VAL A 175 5.18 -19.85 -0.30
N ARG A 176 4.81 -19.84 0.99
CA ARG A 176 4.88 -18.62 1.83
C ARG A 176 6.31 -18.11 2.00
N ASP A 177 7.28 -19.01 2.15
CA ASP A 177 8.69 -18.64 2.20
C ASP A 177 9.18 -18.09 0.85
N ALA A 178 8.68 -18.62 -0.28
CA ALA A 178 8.93 -18.05 -1.60
C ALA A 178 8.29 -16.65 -1.76
N CYS A 179 7.06 -16.44 -1.28
CA CYS A 179 6.45 -15.10 -1.26
C CYS A 179 7.32 -14.11 -0.50
N ARG A 180 7.87 -14.51 0.65
CA ARG A 180 8.76 -13.66 1.45
C ARG A 180 10.03 -13.29 0.72
N GLN A 181 10.66 -14.24 0.02
CA GLN A 181 11.85 -13.96 -0.80
C GLN A 181 11.54 -12.93 -1.91
N VAL A 182 10.40 -13.07 -2.57
CA VAL A 182 9.96 -12.11 -3.60
C VAL A 182 9.66 -10.74 -2.99
N ASP A 183 9.00 -10.69 -1.83
CA ASP A 183 8.70 -9.46 -1.11
C ASP A 183 9.98 -8.70 -0.70
N GLU A 184 11.00 -9.42 -0.19
CA GLU A 184 12.30 -8.84 0.13
C GLU A 184 12.99 -8.27 -1.13
N MET A 185 12.92 -8.96 -2.27
CA MET A 185 13.43 -8.44 -3.54
C MET A 185 12.66 -7.20 -4.03
N LEU A 186 11.33 -7.20 -3.90
CA LEU A 186 10.50 -6.04 -4.23
C LEU A 186 10.84 -4.83 -3.35
N GLN A 187 11.00 -5.05 -2.04
CA GLN A 187 11.38 -4.00 -1.11
C GLN A 187 12.72 -3.36 -1.51
N ILE A 188 13.77 -4.18 -1.72
CA ILE A 188 15.09 -3.69 -2.14
C ILE A 188 15.01 -2.92 -3.46
N SER A 189 14.17 -3.39 -4.39
CA SER A 189 13.98 -2.75 -5.70
C SER A 189 13.30 -1.39 -5.58
N VAL A 190 12.27 -1.28 -4.74
CA VAL A 190 11.55 -0.03 -4.49
C VAL A 190 12.42 0.98 -3.74
N GLU A 191 13.24 0.52 -2.78
CA GLU A 191 14.23 1.37 -2.12
C GLU A 191 15.25 1.96 -3.13
N ASN A 192 15.58 1.20 -4.18
CA ASN A 192 16.49 1.60 -5.24
C ASN A 192 15.78 2.03 -6.54
N ILE A 193 14.51 2.44 -6.47
CA ILE A 193 13.67 2.69 -7.66
C ILE A 193 14.27 3.71 -8.64
N LEU A 194 15.03 4.69 -8.14
CA LEU A 194 15.70 5.68 -8.99
C LEU A 194 16.74 5.04 -9.93
N GLN A 195 17.47 4.02 -9.48
CA GLN A 195 18.44 3.29 -10.30
C GLN A 195 17.73 2.43 -11.35
N ILE A 196 16.65 1.75 -10.96
CA ILE A 196 15.81 0.96 -11.86
C ILE A 196 15.23 1.86 -12.97
N LEU A 197 14.79 3.07 -12.61
CA LEU A 197 14.30 4.07 -13.56
C LEU A 197 15.41 4.58 -14.48
N ASP A 198 16.61 4.83 -13.95
CA ASP A 198 17.78 5.25 -14.74
C ASP A 198 18.12 4.20 -15.82
N ASN A 199 18.24 2.93 -15.41
CA ASN A 199 18.53 1.81 -16.31
C ASN A 199 17.42 1.62 -17.35
N SER A 200 16.16 1.89 -16.97
CA SER A 200 15.00 1.86 -17.86
C SER A 200 14.94 3.05 -18.83
N ALA A 201 15.56 4.19 -18.51
CA ALA A 201 15.53 5.41 -19.31
C ALA A 201 16.62 5.47 -20.38
N MET A 202 17.61 4.58 -20.35
CA MET A 202 18.68 4.49 -21.37
C MET A 202 18.16 4.13 -22.79
N GLY A 203 16.86 3.85 -22.95
CA GLY A 203 16.20 3.60 -24.23
C GLY A 203 15.22 4.67 -24.74
N ASP A 204 14.91 5.75 -24.00
CA ASP A 204 13.86 6.70 -24.44
C ASP A 204 14.08 8.15 -23.95
N ALA A 205 14.35 9.07 -24.89
CA ALA A 205 14.75 10.46 -24.63
C ALA A 205 13.69 11.30 -23.88
N ARG A 206 12.42 10.90 -23.88
CA ARG A 206 11.34 11.61 -23.13
C ARG A 206 11.41 11.40 -21.62
N LYS A 207 11.98 10.28 -21.14
CA LYS A 207 12.04 9.95 -19.71
C LYS A 207 13.15 10.68 -18.95
N GLY A 208 14.18 11.16 -19.65
CA GLY A 208 15.25 11.97 -19.05
C GLY A 208 14.77 13.28 -18.39
N SER A 209 13.66 13.84 -18.87
CA SER A 209 13.05 15.05 -18.27
C SER A 209 12.41 14.77 -16.90
N ILE A 210 11.74 13.62 -16.74
CA ILE A 210 11.10 13.20 -15.49
C ILE A 210 12.16 12.89 -14.45
N LEU A 211 13.19 12.16 -14.87
CA LEU A 211 14.32 11.77 -14.04
C LEU A 211 15.13 12.97 -13.54
N LYS A 212 15.35 13.98 -14.40
CA LYS A 212 16.01 15.24 -13.99
C LYS A 212 15.21 15.96 -12.90
N LYS A 213 13.88 16.06 -13.06
CA LYS A 213 13.00 16.68 -12.05
C LYS A 213 12.98 15.90 -10.72
N MET A 214 13.05 14.57 -10.78
CA MET A 214 13.09 13.74 -9.57
C MET A 214 14.43 13.81 -8.84
N ARG A 215 15.56 13.83 -9.57
CA ARG A 215 16.90 14.06 -9.00
C ARG A 215 17.01 15.43 -8.33
N GLU A 216 16.45 16.47 -8.93
CA GLU A 216 16.40 17.81 -8.32
C GLU A 216 15.66 17.77 -6.98
N ARG A 217 14.51 17.09 -6.90
CA ARG A 217 13.75 16.94 -5.64
C ARG A 217 14.49 16.14 -4.56
N ALA A 218 15.09 15.01 -4.94
CA ALA A 218 15.87 14.20 -4.00
C ALA A 218 17.08 14.97 -3.44
N LYS A 219 17.71 15.81 -4.29
CA LYS A 219 18.79 16.69 -3.87
C LYS A 219 18.31 17.77 -2.91
N THR A 220 17.20 18.46 -3.22
CA THR A 220 16.61 19.47 -2.32
C THR A 220 16.20 18.88 -0.98
N GLN A 221 15.73 17.64 -0.96
CA GLN A 221 15.34 16.96 0.28
C GLN A 221 16.56 16.61 1.15
N LYS A 222 17.64 16.09 0.55
CA LYS A 222 18.91 15.89 1.25
C LYS A 222 19.51 17.20 1.79
N GLU A 223 19.50 18.26 0.98
CA GLU A 223 19.98 19.59 1.40
C GLU A 223 19.15 20.14 2.58
N LYS A 224 17.84 19.88 2.59
CA LYS A 224 16.94 20.26 3.70
C LYS A 224 17.21 19.45 4.97
N GLU A 225 17.44 18.15 4.85
CA GLU A 225 17.79 17.27 5.96
C GLU A 225 19.15 17.65 6.56
N GLU A 226 20.16 17.93 5.72
CA GLU A 226 21.47 18.43 6.15
C GLU A 226 21.35 19.79 6.85
N PHE A 227 20.53 20.71 6.32
CA PHE A 227 20.27 22.00 6.96
C PHE A 227 19.58 21.86 8.32
N GLU A 228 18.60 20.95 8.44
CA GLU A 228 17.92 20.67 9.72
C GLU A 228 18.84 19.99 10.75
N GLU A 229 19.74 19.11 10.32
CA GLU A 229 20.77 18.54 11.20
C GLU A 229 21.78 19.59 11.67
N THR A 230 22.20 20.49 10.78
CA THR A 230 23.14 21.56 11.11
C THR A 230 22.52 22.51 12.11
N LYS A 231 21.25 22.90 11.90
CA LYS A 231 20.48 23.71 12.85
C LYS A 231 20.28 23.01 14.20
N LYS A 232 20.03 21.69 14.21
CA LYS A 232 19.97 20.89 15.46
C LYS A 232 21.31 20.83 16.19
N LYS A 233 22.44 20.81 15.46
CA LYS A 233 23.78 20.89 16.05
C LYS A 233 24.09 22.28 16.61
N GLU A 234 23.67 23.35 15.94
CA GLU A 234 23.80 24.73 16.44
C GLU A 234 22.90 25.02 17.66
N LEU A 235 21.75 24.35 17.77
CA LEU A 235 20.84 24.44 18.93
C LEU A 235 21.28 23.59 20.13
N ARG A 236 22.33 22.77 20.01
CA ARG A 236 22.94 22.09 21.16
C ARG A 236 23.83 23.07 21.90
N LEU A 237 23.32 23.66 22.98
CA LEU A 237 24.15 24.42 23.91
C LEU A 237 25.29 23.55 24.46
N PRO A 238 26.49 24.12 24.68
CA PRO A 238 27.63 23.37 25.17
C PRO A 238 27.34 22.79 26.57
N ASP A 239 27.77 21.54 26.77
CA ASP A 239 27.61 20.81 28.03
C ASP A 239 28.05 21.64 29.24
N LYS A 240 27.20 21.64 30.29
CA LYS A 240 27.41 22.36 31.55
C LYS A 240 28.77 21.96 32.17
N ARG A 241 29.76 22.83 32.05
CA ARG A 241 30.88 22.89 33.00
C ARG A 241 30.32 23.29 34.37
N LYS A 242 30.62 22.49 35.39
CA LYS A 242 30.26 22.73 36.80
C LYS A 242 30.80 24.10 37.23
N GLY A 243 29.91 25.05 37.54
CA GLY A 243 30.26 26.38 38.05
C GLY A 243 29.03 27.09 38.63
N VAL A 244 29.18 27.55 39.88
CA VAL A 244 28.24 28.20 40.81
C VAL A 244 27.19 29.12 40.17
N ARG A 245 25.90 28.90 40.48
CA ARG A 245 24.77 29.76 40.07
C ARG A 245 24.82 31.13 40.78
N LYS A 246 24.84 32.24 40.03
CA LYS A 246 24.51 33.57 40.56
C LYS A 246 22.98 33.78 40.55
N SER A 247 22.45 34.39 41.61
CA SER A 247 21.01 34.60 41.86
C SER A 247 20.43 35.68 40.94
N VAL A 248 19.19 35.50 40.49
CA VAL A 248 18.41 36.38 39.60
C VAL A 248 18.35 37.82 40.12
N LEU A 249 18.38 38.00 41.45
CA LEU A 249 18.45 39.32 42.11
C LEU A 249 19.64 40.15 41.62
N GLN A 250 20.78 39.52 41.34
CA GLN A 250 21.99 40.22 40.91
C GLN A 250 21.94 40.66 39.44
N SER A 251 21.05 40.07 38.63
CA SER A 251 20.80 40.45 37.24
C SER A 251 19.78 41.59 37.12
N VAL A 252 18.89 41.75 38.11
CA VAL A 252 17.93 42.86 38.15
C VAL A 252 18.62 44.12 38.69
N LEU A 253 19.54 43.97 39.64
CA LEU A 253 20.33 45.06 40.22
C LEU A 253 21.28 45.78 39.25
N SER A 254 21.63 45.17 38.11
CA SER A 254 22.53 45.79 37.12
C SER A 254 21.82 46.65 36.07
N HIS A 255 20.50 46.76 36.12
CA HIS A 255 19.69 47.43 35.10
C HIS A 255 18.84 48.60 35.62
N THR A 256 18.98 49.00 36.89
CA THR A 256 18.23 50.11 37.48
C THR A 256 19.17 51.05 38.24
N ASP A 257 19.26 52.30 37.79
CA ASP A 257 20.01 53.39 38.46
C ASP A 257 19.28 53.84 39.73
N LEU A 258 19.32 53.01 40.77
CA LEU A 258 18.82 53.33 42.10
C LEU A 258 19.97 53.87 42.95
N THR A 259 19.73 54.95 43.69
CA THR A 259 20.70 55.48 44.63
C THR A 259 20.82 54.58 45.87
N PRO A 260 21.99 54.56 46.55
CA PRO A 260 22.22 53.64 47.68
C PRO A 260 21.25 53.82 48.85
N GLU A 261 20.64 55.00 49.01
CA GLU A 261 19.63 55.28 50.04
C GLU A 261 18.28 54.63 49.70
N GLU A 262 17.86 54.69 48.43
CA GLU A 262 16.63 54.03 47.94
C GLU A 262 16.72 52.49 48.08
N LEU A 263 17.94 51.93 48.00
CA LEU A 263 18.20 50.51 48.18
C LEU A 263 17.97 50.04 49.63
N GLU A 264 18.36 50.85 50.62
CA GLU A 264 18.12 50.50 52.03
C GLU A 264 16.63 50.60 52.38
N GLN A 265 15.93 51.62 51.89
CA GLN A 265 14.47 51.73 52.04
C GLN A 265 13.74 50.52 51.43
N LEU A 266 14.07 50.13 50.19
CA LEU A 266 13.46 48.97 49.54
C LEU A 266 13.71 47.65 50.30
N LYS A 267 14.90 47.49 50.89
CA LYS A 267 15.21 46.32 51.72
C LYS A 267 14.39 46.32 53.01
N GLN A 268 14.17 47.48 53.63
CA GLN A 268 13.34 47.60 54.82
C GLN A 268 11.88 47.28 54.51
N GLU A 269 11.30 47.88 53.47
CA GLU A 269 9.91 47.66 53.07
C GLU A 269 9.62 46.20 52.71
N LEU A 270 10.53 45.55 51.98
CA LEU A 270 10.39 44.12 51.63
C LEU A 270 10.47 43.19 52.85
N ASN A 271 11.20 43.60 53.89
CA ASN A 271 11.32 42.81 55.12
C ASN A 271 10.09 43.01 56.01
N GLU A 272 9.56 44.24 56.10
CA GLU A 272 8.30 44.52 56.79
C GLU A 272 7.09 43.84 56.12
N GLN A 273 7.03 43.80 54.78
CA GLN A 273 5.98 43.06 54.06
C GLN A 273 6.03 41.53 54.25
N LYS A 274 7.22 40.99 54.59
CA LYS A 274 7.39 39.57 54.91
C LYS A 274 6.85 39.24 56.30
N ASP A 275 7.00 40.16 57.24
CA ASP A 275 6.52 39.99 58.61
C ASP A 275 5.00 40.28 58.76
N LEU A 276 4.38 40.97 57.80
CA LEU A 276 2.92 41.25 57.74
C LEU A 276 2.09 40.20 56.98
N ASN A 277 2.71 39.31 56.22
CA ASN A 277 2.03 38.24 55.46
C ASN A 277 2.42 36.82 55.94
N GLY A 278 2.93 36.72 57.17
CA GLY A 278 3.31 35.47 57.86
C GLY A 278 2.35 35.08 58.97
#